data_AF-A0A1S2LJ42-F1
#
_entry.id   AF-A0A1S2LJ42-F1
#
_cell.length_a   1.000
_cell.length_b   1.000
_cell.length_c   1.000
_cell.angle_alpha   90.00
_cell.angle_beta   90.00
_cell.angle_gamma   90.00
#
_symmetry.space_group_name_H-M   'P 1'
#
loop_
_entity.id
_entity.type
_entity.pdbx_description
1 polymer ?
#
loop_
_entity_poly.entity_id
_entity_poly.type
_entity_poly.pdbx_seq_one_letter_code
_entity_poly.pdbx_strand_id
1 'polypeptide(L)'
;MKNHENVNGTYSVAYSAKGKITAFCDFSGLSPLFYFKNEYVTAVSNRQFLLALSQQTEHFQYNLEALSWLPGQASIIREEAFFSGVKKLVPGTYIEIGKNVSIHEFREHVWSK
;
A
#
# COMPACT_ATOMS: atom_id res chain seq x y z
N MET A 1 -13.67 16.46 -23.17
CA MET A 1 -13.60 16.14 -21.72
C MET A 1 -13.59 14.63 -21.59
N LYS A 2 -12.56 14.03 -21.00
CA LYS A 2 -12.64 12.63 -20.57
C LYS A 2 -13.46 12.64 -19.29
N ASN A 3 -14.61 11.97 -19.29
CA ASN A 3 -15.36 11.75 -18.07
C ASN A 3 -14.49 10.86 -17.17
N HIS A 4 -13.94 11.44 -16.11
CA HIS A 4 -13.37 10.65 -15.03
C HIS A 4 -14.55 10.03 -14.30
N GLU A 5 -14.84 8.77 -14.57
CA GLU A 5 -15.81 8.02 -13.79
C GLU A 5 -15.21 7.84 -12.39
N ASN A 6 -15.86 8.46 -11.39
CA ASN A 6 -15.45 8.34 -9.99
C ASN A 6 -15.51 6.87 -9.58
N VAL A 7 -14.46 6.37 -8.95
CA VAL A 7 -14.43 5.01 -8.42
C VAL A 7 -14.87 5.07 -6.97
N ASN A 8 -16.06 4.52 -6.70
CA ASN A 8 -16.67 4.52 -5.38
C ASN A 8 -16.75 3.10 -4.81
N GLY A 9 -16.56 2.99 -3.50
CA GLY A 9 -16.62 1.73 -2.76
C GLY A 9 -15.29 1.40 -2.05
N THR A 10 -15.23 0.18 -1.52
CA THR A 10 -14.05 -0.34 -0.83
C THR A 10 -13.21 -1.17 -1.80
N TYR A 11 -11.97 -0.78 -2.03
CA TYR A 11 -11.11 -1.42 -3.01
C TYR A 11 -9.61 -1.24 -2.72
N SER A 12 -8.86 -2.25 -3.13
CA SER A 12 -7.40 -2.22 -3.28
C SER A 12 -7.08 -2.74 -4.67
N VAL A 13 -6.44 -1.92 -5.50
CA VAL A 13 -6.21 -2.22 -6.90
C VAL A 13 -4.73 -2.13 -7.20
N ALA A 14 -4.24 -3.10 -7.98
CA ALA A 14 -2.97 -3.02 -8.67
C ALA A 14 -3.22 -3.30 -10.15
N TYR A 15 -2.72 -2.46 -11.03
CA TYR A 15 -2.78 -2.67 -12.48
C TYR A 15 -1.38 -2.59 -13.08
N SER A 16 -1.13 -3.42 -14.09
CA SER A 16 0.14 -3.42 -14.82
C SER A 16 -0.08 -2.89 -16.24
N ALA A 17 0.64 -1.85 -16.61
CA ALA A 17 0.60 -1.26 -17.93
C ALA A 17 1.97 -0.71 -18.32
N LYS A 18 2.39 -0.90 -19.58
CA LYS A 18 3.63 -0.34 -20.15
C LYS A 18 4.89 -0.64 -19.30
N GLY A 19 4.96 -1.85 -18.73
CA GLY A 19 6.09 -2.28 -17.89
C GLY A 19 6.16 -1.62 -16.51
N LYS A 20 5.07 -1.00 -16.06
CA LYS A 20 4.93 -0.45 -14.70
C LYS A 20 3.72 -1.07 -14.01
N ILE A 21 3.83 -1.25 -12.70
CA ILE A 21 2.69 -1.57 -11.84
C ILE A 21 2.31 -0.29 -11.11
N THR A 22 1.04 0.05 -11.13
CA THR A 22 0.48 1.14 -10.32
C THR A 22 -0.54 0.56 -9.37
N ALA A 23 -0.43 0.90 -8.10
CA ALA A 23 -1.28 0.38 -7.05
C ALA A 23 -1.82 1.49 -6.16
N PHE A 24 -3.07 1.36 -5.73
CA PHE A 24 -3.76 2.33 -4.90
C PHE A 24 -4.95 1.68 -4.18
N CYS A 25 -5.42 2.31 -3.11
CA CYS A 25 -6.59 1.89 -2.36
C CYS A 25 -7.60 3.04 -2.20
N ASP A 26 -8.80 2.69 -1.76
CA ASP A 26 -9.84 3.64 -1.37
C ASP A 26 -9.41 4.53 -0.18
N PHE A 27 -10.10 5.66 -0.02
CA PHE A 27 -9.82 6.62 1.07
C PHE A 27 -10.27 6.13 2.46
N SER A 28 -11.17 5.15 2.52
CA SER A 28 -11.81 4.71 3.77
C SER A 28 -10.87 3.86 4.61
N GLY A 29 -9.80 3.33 4.01
CA GLY A 29 -8.82 2.47 4.69
C GLY A 29 -9.38 1.12 5.12
N LEU A 30 -10.58 0.75 4.64
CA LEU A 30 -11.22 -0.53 4.96
C LEU A 30 -10.59 -1.69 4.18
N SER A 31 -10.06 -1.42 2.99
CA SER A 31 -9.20 -2.34 2.24
C SER A 31 -7.78 -1.76 2.15
N PRO A 32 -6.96 -1.91 3.20
CA PRO A 32 -5.62 -1.35 3.21
C PRO A 32 -4.70 -2.11 2.25
N LEU A 33 -3.94 -1.36 1.47
CA LEU A 33 -2.90 -1.88 0.60
C LEU A 33 -1.54 -1.70 1.26
N PHE A 34 -0.66 -2.70 1.14
CA PHE A 34 0.68 -2.67 1.70
C PHE A 34 1.71 -2.87 0.60
N TYR A 35 2.94 -2.42 0.86
CA TYR A 35 4.06 -2.64 -0.03
C TYR A 35 5.31 -3.05 0.75
N PHE A 36 6.17 -3.79 0.07
CA PHE A 36 7.46 -4.29 0.55
C PHE A 36 8.51 -4.02 -0.53
N LYS A 37 9.70 -3.62 -0.13
CA LYS A 37 10.83 -3.41 -1.04
C LYS A 37 12.13 -3.84 -0.36
N ASN A 38 12.87 -4.71 -1.03
CA ASN A 38 14.26 -5.01 -0.71
C ASN A 38 15.14 -4.85 -1.97
N GLU A 39 16.36 -5.36 -1.93
CA GLU A 39 17.31 -5.30 -3.04
C GLU A 39 16.90 -6.16 -4.26
N TYR A 40 16.04 -7.18 -4.07
CA TYR A 40 15.67 -8.15 -5.11
C TYR A 40 14.29 -7.91 -5.71
N VAL A 41 13.33 -7.50 -4.88
CA VAL A 41 11.91 -7.46 -5.24
C VAL A 41 11.20 -6.26 -4.60
N THR A 42 10.27 -5.69 -5.37
CA THR A 42 9.24 -4.80 -4.84
C THR A 42 7.89 -5.48 -5.05
N ALA A 43 7.11 -5.59 -3.99
CA ALA A 43 5.81 -6.23 -4.01
C ALA A 43 4.74 -5.33 -3.37
N VAL A 44 3.52 -5.43 -3.88
CA VAL A 44 2.34 -4.79 -3.33
C VAL A 44 1.28 -5.87 -3.17
N SER A 45 0.70 -5.98 -1.98
CA SER A 45 -0.33 -6.98 -1.71
C SER A 45 -1.07 -6.65 -0.41
N ASN A 46 -2.00 -7.52 -0.03
CA ASN A 46 -2.49 -7.55 1.32
C ASN A 46 -1.34 -7.84 2.30
N ARG A 47 -1.56 -7.54 3.58
CA ARG A 47 -0.55 -7.70 4.61
C ARG A 47 -0.03 -9.14 4.69
N GLN A 48 -0.93 -10.13 4.74
CA GLN A 48 -0.60 -11.54 4.98
C GLN A 48 0.41 -12.07 3.96
N PHE A 49 0.25 -11.74 2.67
CA PHE A 49 1.18 -12.17 1.64
C PHE A 49 2.55 -11.51 1.76
N LEU A 50 2.62 -10.23 2.08
CA LEU A 50 3.90 -9.53 2.22
C LEU A 50 4.69 -10.02 3.43
N LEU A 51 4.02 -10.56 4.46
CA LEU A 51 4.67 -11.20 5.59
C LEU A 51 5.28 -12.55 5.23
N ALA A 52 4.53 -13.37 4.51
CA ALA A 52 5.06 -14.64 4.01
C ALA A 52 6.29 -14.39 3.12
N LEU A 53 6.25 -13.33 2.29
CA LEU A 53 7.36 -12.95 1.42
C LEU A 53 8.55 -12.40 2.22
N SER A 54 8.33 -11.49 3.17
CA SER A 54 9.42 -10.84 3.91
C SER A 54 10.20 -11.82 4.80
N GLN A 55 9.51 -12.82 5.37
CA GLN A 55 10.14 -13.91 6.14
C GLN A 55 11.13 -14.74 5.31
N GLN A 56 10.96 -14.81 3.99
CA GLN A 56 11.84 -15.57 3.11
C GLN A 56 13.05 -14.77 2.63
N THR A 57 13.01 -13.44 2.73
CA THR A 57 13.99 -12.57 2.06
C THR A 57 14.92 -11.79 3.00
N GLU A 58 14.56 -11.53 4.26
CA GLU A 58 15.40 -10.78 5.22
C GLU A 58 15.23 -11.26 6.68
N HIS A 59 16.09 -10.78 7.59
CA HIS A 59 15.93 -10.89 9.05
C HIS A 59 14.63 -10.19 9.49
N PHE A 60 13.54 -10.93 9.46
CA PHE A 60 12.24 -10.51 9.94
C PHE A 60 12.31 -10.05 11.40
N GLN A 61 12.11 -8.75 11.64
CA GLN A 61 12.01 -8.19 12.98
C GLN A 61 10.62 -7.60 13.20
N TYR A 62 10.05 -7.91 14.36
CA TYR A 62 8.83 -7.27 14.80
C TYR A 62 9.08 -5.79 15.09
N ASN A 63 8.27 -4.92 14.51
CA ASN A 63 8.16 -3.54 14.94
C ASN A 63 7.33 -3.51 16.24
N LEU A 64 8.02 -3.56 17.38
CA LEU A 64 7.41 -3.58 18.71
C LEU A 64 6.57 -2.34 19.00
N GLU A 65 6.93 -1.18 18.42
CA GLU A 65 6.14 0.05 18.52
C GLU A 65 4.81 -0.13 17.80
N ALA A 66 4.80 -0.59 16.55
CA ALA A 66 3.56 -0.88 15.85
C ALA A 66 2.72 -1.93 16.60
N LEU A 67 3.34 -2.96 17.21
CA LEU A 67 2.67 -4.00 18.00
C LEU A 67 2.00 -3.46 19.28
N SER A 68 2.58 -2.43 19.90
CA SER A 68 1.98 -1.77 21.06
C SER A 68 0.62 -1.12 20.77
N TRP A 69 0.28 -0.94 19.49
CA TRP A 69 -0.97 -0.38 19.00
C TRP A 69 -1.82 -1.40 18.22
N LEU A 70 -1.84 -2.67 18.65
CA LEU A 70 -2.76 -3.71 18.13
C LEU A 70 -4.23 -3.23 17.93
N PRO A 71 -4.80 -2.33 18.76
CA PRO A 71 -6.14 -1.77 18.51
C PRO A 71 -6.16 -0.65 17.44
N GLY A 72 -5.04 0.03 17.18
CA GLY A 72 -4.89 1.12 16.20
C GLY A 72 -4.70 0.65 14.76
N GLN A 73 -4.84 -0.64 14.50
CA GLN A 73 -4.69 -1.30 13.19
C GLN A 73 -5.70 -0.86 12.14
N ALA A 74 -6.87 -0.41 12.60
CA ALA A 74 -7.89 0.22 11.77
C ALA A 74 -7.58 1.70 11.48
N SER A 75 -6.52 2.28 12.07
CA SER A 75 -6.18 3.68 11.86
C SER A 75 -5.72 3.92 10.43
N ILE A 76 -6.44 4.81 9.78
CA ILE A 76 -6.20 5.34 8.43
C ILE A 76 -4.88 6.14 8.36
N ILE A 77 -4.30 6.51 9.50
CA ILE A 77 -3.39 7.66 9.63
C ILE A 77 -1.90 7.30 9.58
N ARG A 78 -1.48 6.04 9.79
CA ARG A 78 -0.04 5.69 9.89
C ARG A 78 0.44 4.65 8.87
N GLU A 79 1.67 4.83 8.39
CA GLU A 79 2.38 3.93 7.45
C GLU A 79 2.95 2.68 8.12
N GLU A 80 3.07 2.68 9.46
CA GLU A 80 3.75 1.67 10.25
C GLU A 80 3.00 0.33 10.23
N ALA A 81 3.61 -0.70 9.64
CA ALA A 81 3.19 -2.08 9.83
C ALA A 81 3.99 -2.72 10.98
N PHE A 82 3.45 -3.80 11.56
CA PHE A 82 4.08 -4.57 12.65
C PHE A 82 5.44 -5.19 12.32
N PHE A 83 5.93 -5.03 11.09
CA PHE A 83 7.03 -5.81 10.56
C PHE A 83 7.99 -4.90 9.81
N SER A 84 9.28 -5.05 10.11
CA SER A 84 10.34 -4.33 9.40
C SER A 84 10.23 -4.58 7.89
N GLY A 85 10.27 -3.51 7.11
CA GLY A 85 10.25 -3.58 5.63
C GLY A 85 8.87 -3.63 4.97
N VAL A 86 7.79 -3.92 5.70
CA VAL A 86 6.42 -3.81 5.17
C VAL A 86 5.85 -2.46 5.57
N LYS A 87 5.28 -1.74 4.61
CA LYS A 87 4.69 -0.41 4.83
C LYS A 87 3.26 -0.37 4.31
N LYS A 88 2.38 0.32 5.03
CA LYS A 88 1.01 0.59 4.57
C LYS A 88 1.04 1.73 3.55
N LEU A 89 0.34 1.56 2.43
CA LEU A 89 0.10 2.63 1.48
C LEU A 89 -0.95 3.58 2.07
N VAL A 90 -0.60 4.86 2.19
CA VAL A 90 -1.49 5.87 2.79
C VAL A 90 -2.67 6.14 1.84
N PRO A 91 -3.92 6.08 2.33
CA PRO A 91 -5.08 6.50 1.53
C PRO A 91 -4.91 7.95 1.07
N GLY A 92 -5.20 8.26 -0.20
CA GLY A 92 -4.75 9.54 -0.78
C GLY A 92 -3.58 9.42 -1.74
N THR A 93 -2.89 8.27 -1.74
CA THR A 93 -1.68 8.06 -2.52
C THR A 93 -1.78 6.85 -3.46
N TYR A 94 -0.91 6.83 -4.45
CA TYR A 94 -0.65 5.65 -5.29
C TYR A 94 0.85 5.37 -5.36
N ILE A 95 1.21 4.09 -5.44
CA ILE A 95 2.58 3.63 -5.65
C ILE A 95 2.76 3.22 -7.11
N GLU A 96 3.85 3.67 -7.73
CA GLU A 96 4.31 3.20 -9.04
C GLU A 96 5.59 2.39 -8.89
N ILE A 97 5.62 1.22 -9.51
CA ILE A 97 6.73 0.28 -9.51
C ILE A 97 7.16 0.06 -10.97
N GLY A 98 8.35 0.53 -11.31
CA GLY A 98 9.02 0.27 -12.58
C GLY A 98 10.51 0.07 -12.34
N LYS A 99 11.37 0.74 -13.11
CA LYS A 99 12.81 0.81 -12.81
C LYS A 99 13.08 1.42 -11.42
N ASN A 100 12.25 2.38 -11.03
CA ASN A 100 12.25 3.01 -9.72
C ASN A 100 10.89 2.78 -9.06
N VAL A 101 10.86 2.92 -7.73
CA VAL A 101 9.64 2.90 -6.93
C VAL A 101 9.38 4.32 -6.43
N SER A 102 8.17 4.82 -6.67
CA SER A 102 7.76 6.18 -6.27
C SER A 102 6.33 6.17 -5.75
N ILE A 103 6.07 6.99 -4.73
CA ILE A 103 4.75 7.21 -4.16
C ILE A 103 4.33 8.64 -4.48
N HIS A 104 3.08 8.81 -4.89
CA HIS A 104 2.53 10.08 -5.33
C HIS A 104 1.17 10.32 -4.67
N GLU A 105 0.85 11.58 -4.41
CA GLU A 105 -0.49 11.98 -4.00
C GLU A 105 -1.41 12.10 -5.22
N PHE A 106 -2.69 11.77 -5.05
CA PHE A 106 -3.69 12.06 -6.09
C PHE A 106 -3.91 13.57 -6.21
N ARG A 107 -3.73 14.13 -7.42
CA ARG A 107 -3.90 15.57 -7.70
C ARG A 107 -5.36 16.00 -7.79
N GLU A 108 -6.25 15.08 -8.11
CA GLU A 108 -7.69 15.31 -8.22
C GLU A 108 -8.42 14.38 -7.25
N HIS A 109 -9.57 14.79 -6.72
CA HIS A 109 -10.43 13.91 -5.94
C HIS A 109 -10.90 12.76 -6.85
N VAL A 110 -10.26 11.60 -6.75
CA VAL A 110 -10.70 10.35 -7.41
C VAL A 110 -12.03 9.87 -6.83
N TRP A 111 -12.37 10.36 -5.63
CA TRP A 111 -13.57 9.99 -4.88
C TRP A 111 -14.65 11.06 -5.05
N SER A 112 -15.90 10.64 -5.26
CA SER A 112 -17.02 11.57 -5.22
C SER A 112 -17.26 12.03 -3.78
N LYS A 113 -17.53 13.33 -3.58
CA LYS A 113 -18.07 13.86 -2.33
C LYS A 113 -19.40 13.21 -1.97
#